data_AF-A0A368KNE5-F1
#
_entry.id   AF-A0A368KNE5-F1
#
_cell.length_a   1.000
_cell.length_b   1.000
_cell.length_c   1.000
_cell.angle_alpha   90.00
_cell.angle_beta   90.00
_cell.angle_gamma   90.00
#
_symmetry.space_group_name_H-M   'P 1'
#
loop_
_entity.id
_entity.type
_entity.pdbx_description
1 polymer ?
#
loop_
_entity_poly.entity_id
_entity_poly.type
_entity_poly.pdbx_seq_one_letter_code
_entity_poly.pdbx_strand_id
1 'polypeptide(L)'
;MVQQTPEDKYDEKTLADIETYGWHIVMIEDAEVLPAYAFSIGIYHTLGLPEICVFGIDNTDDVAQLINQVGELMRSGQQFHDGDISDEVLVDLPCKFRQVDKRYYRALFGYARWYHEGDDFPMLQCVWPDQEGNFPDQPNFDAELANAQPDLSVDEAWPFGNPKSQAVFTTRQVLEQDALITYVCHDEDGDWQFTCGTTNQTEDGQVVSLQQIVNQDPSVRQLADLPLGWEASRDSADDPWAIQKQ
;
A
#
# COMPACT_ATOMS: atom_id res chain seq x y z
N MET A 1 22.67 -2.62 -7.68
CA MET A 1 23.62 -1.93 -6.78
C MET A 1 22.81 -1.58 -5.53
N VAL A 2 23.45 -1.45 -4.37
CA VAL A 2 22.75 -1.11 -3.13
C VAL A 2 23.44 0.07 -2.47
N GLN A 3 22.69 0.87 -1.73
CA GLN A 3 23.24 1.95 -0.92
C GLN A 3 24.20 1.39 0.12
N GLN A 4 25.34 2.05 0.28
CA GLN A 4 26.39 1.68 1.25
C GLN A 4 26.80 2.83 2.15
N THR A 5 26.34 4.04 1.86
CA THR A 5 26.69 5.23 2.65
C THR A 5 25.50 5.61 3.51
N PRO A 6 25.58 5.44 4.84
CA PRO A 6 24.53 5.90 5.73
C PRO A 6 24.59 7.42 5.87
N GLU A 7 23.43 8.07 5.92
CA GLU A 7 23.28 9.50 6.20
C GLU A 7 22.95 9.75 7.69
N ASP A 8 22.34 8.77 8.35
CA ASP A 8 22.02 8.83 9.77
C ASP A 8 22.18 7.48 10.51
N LYS A 9 21.82 7.45 11.80
CA LYS A 9 21.93 6.26 12.65
C LYS A 9 20.96 5.14 12.28
N TYR A 10 19.83 5.49 11.66
CA TYR A 10 18.86 4.51 11.20
C TYR A 10 19.43 3.78 9.99
N ASP A 11 20.04 4.50 9.06
CA ASP A 11 20.78 3.93 7.93
C ASP A 11 21.93 3.03 8.42
N GLU A 12 22.74 3.49 9.38
CA GLU A 12 23.82 2.69 9.98
C GLU A 12 23.29 1.37 10.53
N LYS A 13 22.14 1.40 11.23
CA LYS A 13 21.51 0.20 11.78
C LYS A 13 21.00 -0.71 10.67
N THR A 14 20.32 -0.18 9.66
CA THR A 14 19.80 -0.97 8.54
C THR A 14 20.93 -1.70 7.82
N LEU A 15 22.03 -1.02 7.51
CA LEU A 15 23.19 -1.64 6.87
C LEU A 15 23.84 -2.71 7.77
N ALA A 16 23.99 -2.43 9.07
CA ALA A 16 24.57 -3.39 10.02
C ALA A 16 23.72 -4.64 10.21
N ASP A 17 22.40 -4.49 10.27
CA ASP A 17 21.47 -5.63 10.39
C ASP A 17 21.50 -6.47 9.11
N ILE A 18 21.53 -5.86 7.92
CA ILE A 18 21.66 -6.59 6.65
C ILE A 18 22.99 -7.34 6.57
N GLU A 19 24.10 -6.74 7.01
CA GLU A 19 25.40 -7.42 7.05
C GLU A 19 25.40 -8.60 8.04
N THR A 20 24.77 -8.44 9.20
CA THR A 20 24.80 -9.44 10.29
C THR A 20 23.80 -10.57 10.07
N TYR A 21 22.59 -10.24 9.64
CA TYR A 21 21.44 -11.15 9.57
C TYR A 21 20.94 -11.39 8.15
N GLY A 22 21.42 -10.65 7.15
CA GLY A 22 20.96 -10.78 5.76
C GLY A 22 19.77 -9.89 5.40
N TRP A 23 19.01 -9.39 6.38
CA TRP A 23 17.95 -8.41 6.18
C TRP A 23 17.72 -7.55 7.42
N HIS A 24 17.01 -6.45 7.22
CA HIS A 24 16.48 -5.55 8.24
C HIS A 24 14.96 -5.46 8.09
N ILE A 25 14.22 -5.25 9.17
CA ILE A 25 12.76 -5.08 9.15
C ILE A 25 12.43 -3.63 9.49
N VAL A 26 11.72 -2.99 8.59
CA VAL A 26 11.16 -1.64 8.77
C VAL A 26 9.72 -1.79 9.23
N MET A 27 9.31 -0.97 10.19
CA MET A 27 7.94 -0.91 10.70
C MET A 27 7.41 0.49 10.49
N ILE A 28 6.21 0.59 9.96
CA ILE A 28 5.47 1.82 9.75
C ILE A 28 4.23 1.75 10.64
N GLU A 29 4.12 2.72 11.54
CA GLU A 29 2.97 2.86 12.43
C GLU A 29 1.70 3.18 11.63
N ASP A 30 0.56 2.97 12.27
CA ASP A 30 -0.75 3.25 11.68
C ASP A 30 -0.87 4.73 11.30
N ALA A 31 -1.35 4.99 10.09
CA ALA A 31 -1.67 6.34 9.61
C ALA A 31 -3.19 6.46 9.44
N GLU A 32 -3.75 7.67 9.39
CA GLU A 32 -5.20 7.88 9.29
C GLU A 32 -5.85 7.15 8.09
N VAL A 33 -5.07 6.81 7.07
CA VAL A 33 -5.54 6.30 5.78
C VAL A 33 -4.93 4.96 5.35
N LEU A 34 -3.99 4.40 6.11
CA LEU A 34 -3.29 3.16 5.77
C LEU A 34 -2.95 2.37 7.04
N PRO A 35 -3.30 1.07 7.13
CA PRO A 35 -2.99 0.27 8.31
C PRO A 35 -1.49 0.16 8.53
N ALA A 36 -1.09 -0.03 9.79
CA ALA A 36 0.30 -0.33 10.14
C ALA A 36 0.83 -1.52 9.32
N TYR A 37 2.11 -1.43 8.93
CA TYR A 37 2.74 -2.46 8.12
C TYR A 37 4.23 -2.54 8.36
N ALA A 38 4.80 -3.68 8.00
CA ALA A 38 6.24 -3.90 8.05
C ALA A 38 6.73 -4.50 6.74
N PHE A 39 8.00 -4.26 6.42
CA PHE A 39 8.63 -4.86 5.27
C PHE A 39 10.12 -5.12 5.51
N SER A 40 10.65 -6.12 4.80
CA SER A 40 12.08 -6.43 4.81
C SER A 40 12.85 -5.51 3.86
N ILE A 41 14.13 -5.30 4.19
CA ILE A 41 15.15 -4.76 3.31
C ILE A 41 16.35 -5.68 3.40
N GLY A 42 16.85 -6.15 2.26
CA GLY A 42 18.10 -6.90 2.16
C GLY A 42 17.91 -8.35 1.73
N ILE A 43 16.71 -8.94 1.84
CA ILE A 43 16.46 -10.33 1.39
C ILE A 43 16.83 -10.48 -0.08
N TYR A 44 16.45 -9.50 -0.91
CA TYR A 44 16.78 -9.54 -2.33
C TYR A 44 18.28 -9.43 -2.59
N HIS A 45 18.96 -8.55 -1.87
CA HIS A 45 20.40 -8.38 -2.04
C HIS A 45 21.20 -9.60 -1.57
N THR A 46 20.81 -10.20 -0.45
CA THR A 46 21.62 -11.24 0.21
C THR A 46 21.26 -12.67 -0.23
N LEU A 47 19.99 -12.91 -0.58
CA LEU A 47 19.49 -14.22 -0.98
C LEU A 47 19.07 -14.28 -2.46
N GLY A 48 18.89 -13.13 -3.14
CA GLY A 48 18.34 -13.09 -4.50
C GLY A 48 16.85 -13.41 -4.59
N LEU A 49 16.12 -13.31 -3.46
CA LEU A 49 14.70 -13.64 -3.33
C LEU A 49 13.86 -12.38 -3.05
N PRO A 50 12.53 -12.38 -3.28
CA PRO A 50 11.71 -11.19 -3.07
C PRO A 50 11.78 -10.64 -1.64
N GLU A 51 11.75 -9.31 -1.50
CA GLU A 51 11.44 -8.68 -0.22
C GLU A 51 10.01 -9.05 0.22
N ILE A 52 9.73 -8.99 1.51
CA ILE A 52 8.44 -9.35 2.09
C ILE A 52 7.82 -8.14 2.77
N CYS A 53 6.52 -7.90 2.55
CA CYS A 53 5.73 -6.97 3.33
C CYS A 53 4.51 -7.65 3.98
N VAL A 54 4.08 -7.13 5.14
CA VAL A 54 2.92 -7.60 5.91
C VAL A 54 2.16 -6.39 6.45
N PHE A 55 0.83 -6.39 6.36
CA PHE A 55 -0.05 -5.31 6.81
C PHE A 55 -0.99 -5.77 7.92
N GLY A 56 -1.44 -4.85 8.78
CA GLY A 56 -2.58 -5.06 9.66
C GLY A 56 -2.33 -5.96 10.87
N ILE A 57 -1.07 -6.13 11.30
CA ILE A 57 -0.71 -6.81 12.55
C ILE A 57 -0.22 -5.76 13.54
N ASP A 58 -1.02 -5.48 14.57
CA ASP A 58 -0.74 -4.41 15.54
C ASP A 58 0.48 -4.69 16.43
N ASN A 59 0.76 -5.98 16.69
CA ASN A 59 1.88 -6.37 17.52
C ASN A 59 3.18 -6.38 16.70
N THR A 60 4.08 -5.44 17.01
CA THR A 60 5.39 -5.27 16.35
C THR A 60 6.28 -6.51 16.46
N ASP A 61 6.20 -7.25 17.56
CA ASP A 61 7.00 -8.48 17.73
C ASP A 61 6.46 -9.61 16.86
N ASP A 62 5.13 -9.73 16.73
CA ASP A 62 4.49 -10.77 15.93
C ASP A 62 4.74 -10.55 14.43
N VAL A 63 4.61 -9.31 13.94
CA VAL A 63 4.89 -9.00 12.53
C VAL A 63 6.37 -9.19 12.19
N ALA A 64 7.28 -8.83 13.10
CA ALA A 64 8.71 -9.07 12.90
C ALA A 64 9.04 -10.57 12.87
N GLN A 65 8.44 -11.35 13.78
CA GLN A 65 8.62 -12.81 13.79
C GLN A 65 8.09 -13.45 12.51
N LEU A 66 6.95 -13.00 11.99
CA LEU A 66 6.39 -13.49 10.73
C LEU A 66 7.35 -13.23 9.56
N ILE A 67 7.84 -12.00 9.39
CA ILE A 67 8.80 -11.67 8.32
C ILE A 67 10.10 -12.46 8.49
N ASN A 68 10.62 -12.57 9.72
CA ASN A 68 11.80 -13.38 10.00
C ASN A 68 11.57 -14.85 9.63
N GLN A 69 10.41 -15.43 9.97
CA GLN A 69 10.08 -16.80 9.63
C GLN A 69 10.05 -17.01 8.12
N VAL A 70 9.44 -16.11 7.36
CA VAL A 70 9.47 -16.16 5.88
C VAL A 70 10.92 -16.07 5.36
N GLY A 71 11.71 -15.14 5.91
CA GLY A 71 13.12 -14.98 5.55
C GLY A 71 13.97 -16.22 5.85
N GLU A 72 13.75 -16.89 6.97
CA GLU A 72 14.44 -18.14 7.33
C GLU A 72 14.02 -19.31 6.42
N LEU A 73 12.73 -19.44 6.11
CA LEU A 73 12.24 -20.43 5.14
C LEU A 73 12.90 -20.22 3.77
N MET A 74 12.94 -18.97 3.31
CA MET A 74 13.64 -18.58 2.08
C MET A 74 15.14 -18.91 2.13
N ARG A 75 15.82 -18.58 3.23
CA ARG A 75 17.24 -18.90 3.44
C ARG A 75 17.50 -20.41 3.44
N SER A 76 16.54 -21.20 3.92
CA SER A 76 16.63 -22.67 3.93
C SER A 76 16.41 -23.31 2.55
N GLY A 77 16.03 -22.52 1.54
CA GLY A 77 15.91 -22.93 0.15
C GLY A 77 14.47 -22.93 -0.38
N GLN A 78 13.49 -22.54 0.43
CA GLN A 78 12.10 -22.37 -0.04
C GLN A 78 12.00 -21.13 -0.93
N GLN A 79 11.10 -21.19 -1.91
CA GLN A 79 10.80 -20.07 -2.79
C GLN A 79 9.29 -19.86 -2.79
N PHE A 80 8.90 -18.59 -2.70
CA PHE A 80 7.50 -18.18 -2.77
C PHE A 80 7.29 -17.35 -4.03
N HIS A 81 6.15 -17.55 -4.68
CA HIS A 81 5.71 -16.85 -5.88
C HIS A 81 4.29 -16.32 -5.69
N ASP A 82 3.83 -15.51 -6.65
CA ASP A 82 2.46 -15.01 -6.65
C ASP A 82 1.44 -16.17 -6.63
N GLY A 83 0.54 -16.14 -5.64
CA GLY A 83 -0.52 -17.13 -5.47
C GLY A 83 -0.13 -18.34 -4.62
N ASP A 84 1.14 -18.50 -4.22
CA ASP A 84 1.55 -19.59 -3.35
C ASP A 84 0.89 -19.47 -1.96
N ILE A 85 0.59 -20.62 -1.36
CA ILE A 85 0.05 -20.74 0.00
C ILE A 85 1.01 -21.63 0.81
N SER A 86 1.31 -21.23 2.04
CA SER A 86 2.23 -21.94 2.95
C SER A 86 1.67 -22.09 4.35
N ASP A 87 1.66 -23.32 4.85
CA ASP A 87 1.31 -23.66 6.24
C ASP A 87 2.52 -23.57 7.19
N GLU A 88 3.69 -23.13 6.70
CA GLU A 88 4.96 -23.13 7.44
C GLU A 88 5.31 -21.76 8.05
N VAL A 89 4.52 -20.73 7.75
CA VAL A 89 4.77 -19.35 8.19
C VAL A 89 4.11 -19.09 9.54
N LEU A 90 2.81 -19.35 9.67
CA LEU A 90 2.06 -19.22 10.90
C LEU A 90 1.73 -20.60 11.49
N VAL A 91 1.52 -20.64 12.79
CA VAL A 91 1.05 -21.84 13.47
C VAL A 91 -0.46 -21.98 13.21
N ASP A 92 -0.88 -23.16 12.77
CA ASP A 92 -2.28 -23.56 12.52
C ASP A 92 -3.04 -22.80 11.41
N LEU A 93 -2.45 -21.79 10.78
CA LEU A 93 -3.07 -21.01 9.70
C LEU A 93 -2.12 -20.85 8.49
N PRO A 94 -2.64 -20.97 7.25
CA PRO A 94 -1.85 -20.74 6.06
C PRO A 94 -1.59 -19.26 5.80
N CYS A 95 -0.43 -18.89 5.27
CA CYS A 95 -0.22 -17.58 4.64
C CYS A 95 -0.26 -17.70 3.12
N LYS A 96 -0.76 -16.66 2.44
CA LYS A 96 -0.76 -16.55 0.98
C LYS A 96 0.22 -15.47 0.54
N PHE A 97 0.94 -15.70 -0.55
CA PHE A 97 1.87 -14.72 -1.12
C PHE A 97 1.26 -14.06 -2.35
N ARG A 98 1.36 -12.73 -2.44
CA ARG A 98 0.90 -11.95 -3.59
C ARG A 98 2.01 -11.04 -4.09
N GLN A 99 2.25 -11.01 -5.39
CA GLN A 99 3.20 -10.07 -5.98
C GLN A 99 2.73 -8.64 -5.79
N VAL A 100 3.58 -7.81 -5.21
CA VAL A 100 3.32 -6.38 -5.05
C VAL A 100 3.61 -5.67 -6.37
N ASP A 101 2.64 -4.89 -6.84
CA ASP A 101 2.80 -4.04 -8.01
C ASP A 101 3.81 -2.91 -7.76
N LYS A 102 4.72 -2.68 -8.71
CA LYS A 102 5.76 -1.64 -8.61
C LYS A 102 5.18 -0.23 -8.44
N ARG A 103 3.94 0.02 -8.85
CA ARG A 103 3.26 1.31 -8.68
C ARG A 103 3.17 1.76 -7.23
N TYR A 104 3.08 0.81 -6.29
CA TYR A 104 3.00 1.11 -4.86
C TYR A 104 4.36 1.37 -4.21
N TYR A 105 5.48 1.08 -4.89
CA TYR A 105 6.81 1.12 -4.27
C TYR A 105 7.18 2.51 -3.79
N ARG A 106 6.86 3.52 -4.60
CA ARG A 106 7.18 4.91 -4.25
C ARG A 106 6.39 5.37 -3.02
N ALA A 107 5.14 4.98 -2.90
CA ALA A 107 4.26 5.40 -1.82
C ALA A 107 4.53 4.64 -0.51
N LEU A 108 4.81 3.33 -0.58
CA LEU A 108 4.87 2.46 0.60
C LEU A 108 6.28 1.99 0.97
N PHE A 109 7.17 1.81 -0.01
CA PHE A 109 8.46 1.14 0.20
C PHE A 109 9.64 2.07 -0.06
N GLY A 110 9.49 3.36 0.29
CA GLY A 110 10.49 4.39 0.05
C GLY A 110 11.88 4.03 0.59
N TYR A 111 11.95 3.44 1.79
CA TYR A 111 13.24 3.08 2.40
C TYR A 111 13.87 1.82 1.78
N ALA A 112 13.05 0.85 1.31
CA ALA A 112 13.57 -0.24 0.50
C ALA A 112 14.14 0.26 -0.84
N ARG A 113 13.48 1.24 -1.46
CA ARG A 113 13.96 1.89 -2.70
C ARG A 113 15.24 2.69 -2.48
N TRP A 114 15.37 3.36 -1.33
CA TRP A 114 16.62 4.01 -0.94
C TRP A 114 17.76 2.99 -0.88
N TYR A 115 17.54 1.84 -0.23
CA TYR A 115 18.56 0.79 -0.13
C TYR A 115 18.89 0.16 -1.50
N HIS A 116 17.88 -0.16 -2.31
CA HIS A 116 18.06 -0.81 -3.62
C HIS A 116 18.33 0.16 -4.78
N GLU A 117 18.48 1.46 -4.49
CA GLU A 117 18.72 2.55 -5.46
C GLU A 117 17.69 2.62 -6.61
N GLY A 118 16.43 2.27 -6.35
CA GLY A 118 15.36 2.25 -7.35
C GLY A 118 14.30 1.21 -7.08
N ASP A 119 13.64 0.74 -8.15
CA ASP A 119 12.49 -0.18 -8.08
C ASP A 119 12.85 -1.59 -8.61
N ASP A 120 14.14 -1.86 -8.80
CA ASP A 120 14.65 -3.10 -9.41
C ASP A 120 14.88 -4.22 -8.38
N PHE A 121 13.87 -4.45 -7.56
CA PHE A 121 13.77 -5.59 -6.65
C PHE A 121 12.31 -6.12 -6.66
N PRO A 122 12.07 -7.43 -6.56
CA PRO A 122 10.73 -7.97 -6.41
C PRO A 122 10.30 -7.92 -4.93
N MET A 123 8.99 -7.81 -4.71
CA MET A 123 8.39 -7.87 -3.37
C MET A 123 7.12 -8.71 -3.39
N LEU A 124 6.92 -9.50 -2.33
CA LEU A 124 5.70 -10.25 -2.06
C LEU A 124 5.03 -9.70 -0.80
N GLN A 125 3.71 -9.51 -0.87
CA GLN A 125 2.88 -9.35 0.31
C GLN A 125 2.58 -10.74 0.86
N CYS A 126 2.92 -10.95 2.14
CA CYS A 126 2.49 -12.12 2.89
C CYS A 126 1.13 -11.81 3.54
N VAL A 127 0.07 -12.35 2.95
CA VAL A 127 -1.32 -12.16 3.33
C VAL A 127 -1.70 -13.23 4.35
N TRP A 128 -2.22 -12.80 5.50
CA TRP A 128 -2.70 -13.69 6.55
C TRP A 128 -4.23 -13.87 6.47
N PRO A 129 -4.76 -15.03 6.89
CA PRO A 129 -6.19 -15.32 6.84
C PRO A 129 -6.89 -14.93 8.14
N ASP A 130 -8.23 -14.92 8.13
CA ASP A 130 -9.01 -14.81 9.36
C ASP A 130 -8.91 -16.09 10.23
N GLN A 131 -9.58 -16.10 11.38
CA GLN A 131 -9.57 -17.24 12.31
C GLN A 131 -10.16 -18.54 11.73
N GLU A 132 -10.96 -18.45 10.66
CA GLU A 132 -11.51 -19.61 9.95
C GLU A 132 -10.61 -20.05 8.77
N GLY A 133 -9.50 -19.37 8.52
CA GLY A 133 -8.56 -19.68 7.44
C GLY A 133 -8.96 -19.08 6.09
N ASN A 134 -9.90 -18.13 6.05
CA ASN A 134 -10.26 -17.45 4.80
C ASN A 134 -9.33 -16.27 4.53
N PHE A 135 -9.03 -15.98 3.26
CA PHE A 135 -8.23 -14.82 2.84
C PHE A 135 -9.12 -13.63 2.44
N PRO A 136 -8.60 -12.38 2.44
CA PRO A 136 -9.36 -11.18 2.08
C PRO A 136 -10.09 -11.22 0.72
N ASP A 137 -9.60 -12.00 -0.24
CA ASP A 137 -10.22 -12.16 -1.56
C ASP A 137 -11.33 -13.22 -1.61
N GLN A 138 -11.67 -13.83 -0.47
CA GLN A 138 -12.65 -14.91 -0.37
C GLN A 138 -13.98 -14.41 0.23
N PRO A 139 -15.13 -14.96 -0.22
CA PRO A 139 -16.45 -14.43 0.14
C PRO A 139 -16.85 -14.60 1.61
N ASN A 140 -16.19 -15.49 2.35
CA ASN A 140 -16.46 -15.76 3.76
C ASN A 140 -15.45 -15.11 4.71
N PHE A 141 -14.58 -14.23 4.19
CA PHE A 141 -13.63 -13.51 5.01
C PHE A 141 -14.32 -12.61 6.02
N ASP A 142 -13.76 -12.53 7.22
CA ASP A 142 -14.23 -11.60 8.25
C ASP A 142 -14.24 -10.15 7.75
N ALA A 143 -15.45 -9.58 7.64
CA ALA A 143 -15.65 -8.24 7.14
C ALA A 143 -15.05 -7.15 8.05
N GLU A 144 -14.83 -7.44 9.35
CA GLU A 144 -14.15 -6.50 10.26
C GLU A 144 -12.67 -6.33 9.90
N LEU A 145 -12.08 -7.31 9.21
CA LEU A 145 -10.68 -7.31 8.78
C LEU A 145 -10.48 -6.83 7.34
N ALA A 146 -11.55 -6.47 6.63
CA ALA A 146 -11.52 -6.16 5.20
C ALA A 146 -10.53 -5.05 4.82
N ASN A 147 -10.28 -4.10 5.74
CA ASN A 147 -9.37 -2.99 5.53
C ASN A 147 -7.98 -3.19 6.17
N ALA A 148 -7.75 -4.30 6.88
CA ALA A 148 -6.47 -4.55 7.56
C ALA A 148 -5.34 -4.82 6.56
N GLN A 149 -5.66 -5.35 5.37
CA GLN A 149 -4.69 -5.75 4.37
C GLN A 149 -5.09 -5.19 2.99
N PRO A 150 -4.46 -4.11 2.49
CA PRO A 150 -4.74 -3.61 1.16
C PRO A 150 -4.34 -4.63 0.10
N ASP A 151 -5.12 -4.72 -0.98
CA ASP A 151 -4.73 -5.49 -2.18
C ASP A 151 -3.70 -4.69 -2.98
N LEU A 152 -2.44 -5.10 -2.87
CA LEU A 152 -1.31 -4.54 -3.61
C LEU A 152 -0.96 -5.34 -4.87
N SER A 153 -1.80 -6.31 -5.25
CA SER A 153 -1.50 -7.18 -6.38
C SER A 153 -1.65 -6.48 -7.73
N VAL A 154 -1.02 -7.06 -8.75
CA VAL A 154 -1.01 -6.49 -10.10
C VAL A 154 -2.43 -6.45 -10.66
N ASP A 155 -2.93 -5.23 -10.90
CA ASP A 155 -4.18 -4.96 -11.60
C ASP A 155 -3.90 -3.98 -12.74
N GLU A 156 -3.79 -4.48 -13.98
CA GLU A 156 -3.53 -3.66 -15.16
C GLU A 156 -4.61 -2.59 -15.41
N ALA A 157 -5.82 -2.78 -14.88
CA ALA A 157 -6.88 -1.80 -15.02
C ALA A 157 -6.72 -0.64 -14.02
N TRP A 158 -6.15 -0.84 -12.84
CA TRP A 158 -6.10 0.18 -11.79
C TRP A 158 -5.02 1.23 -12.05
N PRO A 159 -5.29 2.52 -12.32
CA PRO A 159 -4.25 3.44 -12.79
C PRO A 159 -3.47 4.16 -11.67
N PHE A 160 -3.97 4.17 -10.44
CA PHE A 160 -3.39 4.96 -9.34
C PHE A 160 -2.17 4.31 -8.71
N GLY A 161 -1.26 5.14 -8.19
CA GLY A 161 -0.14 4.70 -7.34
C GLY A 161 -0.52 4.40 -5.89
N ASN A 162 -1.77 4.67 -5.50
CA ASN A 162 -2.34 4.35 -4.19
C ASN A 162 -3.24 3.10 -4.27
N PRO A 163 -3.28 2.26 -3.21
CA PRO A 163 -4.14 1.08 -3.17
C PRO A 163 -5.63 1.42 -3.34
N LYS A 164 -6.43 0.47 -3.82
CA LYS A 164 -7.89 0.62 -3.96
C LYS A 164 -8.59 1.03 -2.66
N SER A 165 -8.09 0.53 -1.54
CA SER A 165 -8.58 0.79 -0.18
C SER A 165 -8.07 2.10 0.42
N GLN A 166 -7.18 2.84 -0.25
CA GLN A 166 -6.71 4.16 0.19
C GLN A 166 -7.91 5.01 0.61
N ALA A 167 -7.92 5.46 1.86
CA ALA A 167 -8.95 6.37 2.33
C ALA A 167 -8.75 7.74 1.67
N VAL A 168 -9.85 8.32 1.20
CA VAL A 168 -9.91 9.61 0.50
C VAL A 168 -11.09 10.41 1.01
N PHE A 169 -10.96 11.74 0.97
CA PHE A 169 -12.01 12.65 1.38
C PHE A 169 -12.95 12.97 0.22
N THR A 170 -14.24 13.10 0.54
CA THR A 170 -15.26 13.54 -0.40
C THR A 170 -16.40 14.24 0.34
N THR A 171 -17.50 14.53 -0.35
CA THR A 171 -18.67 15.20 0.22
C THR A 171 -19.90 14.31 0.12
N ARG A 172 -20.84 14.45 1.05
CA ARG A 172 -22.14 13.78 1.04
C ARG A 172 -22.87 13.93 -0.29
N GLN A 173 -22.79 15.11 -0.91
CA GLN A 173 -23.42 15.41 -2.20
C GLN A 173 -22.85 14.54 -3.32
N VAL A 174 -21.51 14.33 -3.33
CA VAL A 174 -20.91 13.38 -4.27
C VAL A 174 -21.46 11.99 -3.98
N LEU A 175 -21.33 11.49 -2.75
CA LEU A 175 -21.63 10.08 -2.44
C LEU A 175 -23.12 9.70 -2.52
N GLU A 176 -24.01 10.54 -1.99
CA GLU A 176 -25.42 10.19 -1.78
C GLU A 176 -26.36 10.86 -2.79
N GLN A 177 -25.91 11.90 -3.48
CA GLN A 177 -26.74 12.71 -4.39
C GLN A 177 -26.24 12.71 -5.83
N ASP A 178 -25.26 11.86 -6.14
CA ASP A 178 -24.63 11.77 -7.47
C ASP A 178 -24.14 13.11 -8.01
N ALA A 179 -23.70 14.02 -7.13
CA ALA A 179 -23.13 15.29 -7.55
C ALA A 179 -21.83 15.04 -8.32
N LEU A 180 -21.67 15.76 -9.43
CA LEU A 180 -20.48 15.69 -10.25
C LEU A 180 -19.24 16.09 -9.43
N ILE A 181 -18.18 15.28 -9.48
CA ILE A 181 -16.88 15.67 -8.96
C ILE A 181 -16.32 16.75 -9.88
N THR A 182 -16.21 17.98 -9.39
CA THR A 182 -15.72 19.15 -10.15
C THR A 182 -14.38 19.64 -9.66
N TYR A 183 -13.92 19.15 -8.50
CA TYR A 183 -12.66 19.53 -7.89
C TYR A 183 -11.97 18.29 -7.29
N VAL A 184 -10.70 18.12 -7.62
CA VAL A 184 -9.84 17.05 -7.09
C VAL A 184 -8.56 17.68 -6.58
N CYS A 185 -8.13 17.26 -5.41
CA CYS A 185 -6.92 17.74 -4.75
C CYS A 185 -6.07 16.53 -4.34
N HIS A 186 -4.77 16.61 -4.61
CA HIS A 186 -3.76 15.72 -4.04
C HIS A 186 -2.81 16.63 -3.27
N ASP A 187 -2.97 16.70 -1.95
CA ASP A 187 -2.28 17.70 -1.14
C ASP A 187 -0.81 17.33 -0.86
N GLU A 188 -0.13 18.13 -0.05
CA GLU A 188 1.28 17.94 0.27
C GLU A 188 1.52 16.75 1.21
N ASP A 189 0.51 16.35 1.99
CA ASP A 189 0.57 15.22 2.93
C ASP A 189 0.27 13.88 2.23
N GLY A 190 -0.25 13.93 1.00
CA GLY A 190 -0.55 12.75 0.17
C GLY A 190 -2.00 12.29 0.26
N ASP A 191 -2.86 13.09 0.87
CA ASP A 191 -4.28 12.82 0.93
C ASP A 191 -4.97 13.26 -0.36
N TRP A 192 -5.94 12.44 -0.76
CA TRP A 192 -6.77 12.72 -1.91
C TRP A 192 -8.12 13.26 -1.47
N GLN A 193 -8.60 14.28 -2.17
CA GLN A 193 -9.92 14.86 -1.96
C GLN A 193 -10.66 14.96 -3.29
N PHE A 194 -11.90 14.46 -3.34
CA PHE A 194 -12.76 14.47 -4.53
C PHE A 194 -14.10 15.13 -4.19
N THR A 195 -14.32 16.36 -4.63
CA THR A 195 -15.50 17.16 -4.21
C THR A 195 -16.23 17.79 -5.39
N CYS A 196 -17.46 18.24 -5.14
CA CYS A 196 -18.36 18.81 -6.15
C CYS A 196 -18.39 20.35 -6.15
N GLY A 197 -17.63 21.01 -5.26
CA GLY A 197 -17.60 22.47 -5.13
C GLY A 197 -18.92 23.12 -4.68
N THR A 198 -19.98 22.35 -4.40
CA THR A 198 -21.29 22.87 -3.97
C THR A 198 -21.41 23.07 -2.46
N THR A 199 -20.43 22.60 -1.68
CA THR A 199 -20.38 22.75 -0.23
C THR A 199 -18.93 22.89 0.24
N ASN A 200 -18.74 23.64 1.33
CA ASN A 200 -17.49 23.73 2.10
C ASN A 200 -17.76 23.43 3.58
N GLN A 201 -18.90 22.80 3.90
CA GLN A 201 -19.27 22.50 5.27
C GLN A 201 -18.59 21.22 5.73
N THR A 202 -17.90 21.28 6.88
CA THR A 202 -17.20 20.11 7.44
C THR A 202 -18.14 18.94 7.73
N GLU A 203 -19.40 19.22 8.07
CA GLU A 203 -20.43 18.18 8.30
C GLU A 203 -20.82 17.39 7.05
N ASP A 204 -20.53 17.91 5.86
CA ASP A 204 -20.73 17.19 4.59
C ASP A 204 -19.52 16.31 4.24
N GLY A 205 -18.38 16.47 4.92
CA GLY A 205 -17.18 15.68 4.70
C GLY A 205 -17.44 14.20 4.96
N GLN A 206 -16.97 13.35 4.04
CA GLN A 206 -17.09 11.90 4.11
C GLN A 206 -15.72 11.28 3.76
N VAL A 207 -15.42 10.12 4.35
CA VAL A 207 -14.23 9.33 4.04
C VAL A 207 -14.67 8.02 3.42
N VAL A 208 -14.13 7.71 2.25
CA VAL A 208 -14.42 6.48 1.50
C VAL A 208 -13.14 5.93 0.90
N SER A 209 -13.21 4.73 0.30
CA SER A 209 -12.09 4.20 -0.46
C SER A 209 -11.95 4.88 -1.83
N LEU A 210 -10.72 5.01 -2.31
CA LEU A 210 -10.43 5.49 -3.66
C LEU A 210 -11.18 4.68 -4.73
N GLN A 211 -11.32 3.36 -4.53
CA GLN A 211 -12.09 2.52 -5.44
C GLN A 211 -13.57 2.92 -5.51
N GLN A 212 -14.19 3.30 -4.39
CA GLN A 212 -15.58 3.75 -4.40
C GLN A 212 -15.77 5.00 -5.26
N ILE A 213 -14.85 5.97 -5.15
CA ILE A 213 -14.83 7.16 -6.00
C ILE A 213 -14.67 6.79 -7.47
N VAL A 214 -13.70 5.94 -7.81
CA VAL A 214 -13.45 5.52 -9.21
C VAL A 214 -14.63 4.74 -9.80
N ASN A 215 -15.32 3.92 -8.99
CA ASN A 215 -16.52 3.20 -9.42
C ASN A 215 -17.68 4.15 -9.70
N GLN A 216 -17.82 5.20 -8.89
CA GLN A 216 -18.88 6.20 -9.03
C GLN A 216 -18.61 7.14 -10.21
N ASP A 217 -17.37 7.60 -10.36
CA ASP A 217 -16.93 8.46 -11.46
C ASP A 217 -15.62 7.94 -12.09
N PRO A 218 -15.71 7.09 -13.12
CA PRO A 218 -14.53 6.55 -13.81
C PRO A 218 -13.66 7.61 -14.49
N SER A 219 -14.15 8.84 -14.70
CA SER A 219 -13.40 9.89 -15.37
C SER A 219 -12.21 10.40 -14.54
N VAL A 220 -12.25 10.24 -13.21
CA VAL A 220 -11.15 10.63 -12.31
C VAL A 220 -9.87 9.82 -12.53
N ARG A 221 -9.95 8.68 -13.23
CA ARG A 221 -8.78 7.87 -13.64
C ARG A 221 -7.77 8.66 -14.48
N GLN A 222 -8.21 9.71 -15.16
CA GLN A 222 -7.33 10.62 -15.91
C GLN A 222 -6.38 11.42 -15.01
N LEU A 223 -6.69 11.50 -13.72
CA LEU A 223 -5.92 12.22 -12.71
C LEU A 223 -5.02 11.30 -11.87
N ALA A 224 -4.86 10.02 -12.25
CA ALA A 224 -4.08 9.07 -11.47
C ALA A 224 -2.62 9.47 -11.24
N ASP A 225 -2.05 10.25 -12.15
CA ASP A 225 -0.69 10.79 -12.07
C ASP A 225 -0.63 12.23 -11.54
N LEU A 226 -1.72 12.75 -10.95
CA LEU A 226 -1.75 14.10 -10.37
C LEU A 226 -0.68 14.21 -9.26
N PRO A 227 0.30 15.11 -9.36
CA PRO A 227 1.38 15.18 -8.37
C PRO A 227 0.90 15.72 -7.01
N LEU A 228 1.68 15.45 -5.95
CA LEU A 228 1.49 16.06 -4.63
C LEU A 228 1.53 17.59 -4.70
N GLY A 229 0.61 18.24 -3.98
CA GLY A 229 0.42 19.69 -3.97
C GLY A 229 -0.22 20.25 -5.24
N TRP A 230 -0.95 19.44 -6.00
CA TRP A 230 -1.69 19.87 -7.19
C TRP A 230 -3.18 19.64 -7.03
N GLU A 231 -3.94 20.36 -7.84
CA GLU A 231 -5.39 20.27 -7.91
C GLU A 231 -5.83 20.24 -9.38
N ALA A 232 -7.03 19.70 -9.59
CA ALA A 232 -7.69 19.63 -10.88
C ALA A 232 -9.14 20.07 -10.73
N SER A 233 -9.62 20.89 -11.66
CA SER A 233 -11.00 21.35 -11.67
C SER A 233 -11.65 21.19 -13.05
N ARG A 234 -12.98 21.08 -13.09
CA ARG A 234 -13.77 21.08 -14.33
C ARG A 234 -15.18 21.64 -14.08
N ASP A 235 -15.78 22.21 -15.10
CA ASP A 235 -17.12 22.80 -15.02
C ASP A 235 -18.24 21.77 -15.26
N SER A 236 -17.99 20.76 -16.10
CA SER A 236 -18.94 19.69 -16.41
C SER A 236 -18.24 18.34 -16.61
N ALA A 237 -19.03 17.27 -16.72
CA ALA A 237 -18.52 15.90 -16.85
C ALA A 237 -17.71 15.68 -18.14
N ASP A 238 -18.03 16.43 -19.20
CA ASP A 238 -17.42 16.32 -20.52
C ASP A 238 -16.24 17.30 -20.71
N ASP A 239 -16.05 18.23 -19.80
CA ASP A 239 -14.96 19.21 -19.87
C ASP A 239 -13.62 18.58 -19.44
N PRO A 240 -12.50 18.98 -20.09
CA PRO A 240 -11.19 18.53 -19.67
C PRO A 240 -10.84 19.09 -18.29
N TRP A 241 -10.07 18.32 -17.53
CA TRP A 241 -9.53 18.78 -16.24
C TRP A 241 -8.52 19.92 -16.43
N ALA A 242 -8.79 21.05 -15.79
CA ALA A 242 -7.84 22.14 -15.62
C ALA A 242 -6.97 21.85 -14.39
N ILE A 243 -5.71 21.46 -14.64
CA ILE A 243 -4.74 21.09 -13.62
C ILE A 243 -3.86 22.31 -13.26
N GLN A 244 -3.70 22.58 -11.97
CA GLN A 244 -2.82 23.64 -11.47
C GLN A 244 -2.14 23.24 -10.17
N LYS A 245 -1.03 23.91 -9.86
CA LYS A 245 -0.33 23.75 -8.58
C LYS A 245 -1.04 24.61 -7.53
N GLN A 246 -1.20 24.07 -6.33
CA GLN A 246 -1.72 24.79 -5.16
C GLN A 246 -0.81 25.97 -4.77
#